data_AF-A0A8D8PC42-F1
#
_entry.id   AF-A0A8D8PC42-F1
#
_cell.length_a   1.000
_cell.length_b   1.000
_cell.length_c   1.000
_cell.angle_alpha   90.00
_cell.angle_beta   90.00
_cell.angle_gamma   90.00
#
_symmetry.space_group_name_H-M   'P 1'
#
loop_
_entity.id
_entity.type
_entity.pdbx_description
1 polymer ?
#
loop_
_entity_poly.entity_id
_entity_poly.type
_entity_poly.pdbx_seq_one_letter_code
_entity_poly.pdbx_strand_id
1 'polypeptide(L)'
;TAIGRVFVNDLDDWDTSDKLFYWDEVENPRFKLDDSSGMVTMRRGAREGRYKLRFKIYDRKHAQESYANMSVTVKHISYEAIVNSGSIRLVGMTDEDFIRIWNYRTQNIFKSKLERFRDKLAELLNIDKKNVDVFSVQMKQKSPPITDVRFSARNAFFFKAVQLNGVVLLHKDEIEQTVGINITMVNIDECLAENADCNGSCTSIMEVQTNPSLVNANKTALVGVQIKSTAECMCSAREYKQQQTCKSHPCLNGGRCSDSKSG
;
A
#
# COMPACT_ATOMS: atom_id res chain seq x y z
N THR A 1 9.50 -6.70 10.72
CA THR A 1 8.75 -6.62 9.45
C THR A 1 9.71 -6.68 8.29
N ALA A 2 9.58 -7.64 7.37
CA ALA A 2 10.36 -7.64 6.14
C ALA A 2 10.02 -6.40 5.30
N ILE A 3 11.03 -5.70 4.77
CA ILE A 3 10.83 -4.42 4.06
C ILE A 3 11.32 -4.42 2.61
N GLY A 4 11.97 -5.49 2.18
CA GLY A 4 12.53 -5.60 0.84
C GLY A 4 13.87 -6.31 0.88
N ARG A 5 14.29 -6.75 -0.29
CA ARG A 5 15.55 -7.47 -0.47
C ARG A 5 16.59 -6.53 -1.07
N VAL A 6 17.85 -6.67 -0.66
CA VAL A 6 18.97 -5.96 -1.28
C VAL A 6 19.07 -6.41 -2.74
N PHE A 7 18.89 -5.46 -3.66
CA PHE A 7 18.99 -5.71 -5.09
C PHE A 7 20.44 -5.56 -5.57
N VAL A 8 20.91 -6.51 -6.36
CA VAL A 8 22.23 -6.52 -7.00
C VAL A 8 22.00 -6.65 -8.49
N ASN A 9 22.71 -5.84 -9.27
CA ASN A 9 22.56 -5.80 -10.72
C ASN A 9 23.71 -6.56 -11.39
N ASP A 10 23.57 -7.88 -11.48
CA ASP A 10 24.44 -8.75 -12.27
C ASP A 10 23.63 -9.52 -13.32
N LEU A 11 24.34 -10.15 -14.26
CA LEU A 11 23.73 -10.84 -15.41
C LEU A 11 23.00 -12.13 -14.99
N ASP A 12 23.20 -12.59 -13.75
CA ASP A 12 22.69 -13.80 -13.14
C ASP A 12 22.03 -13.55 -11.77
N ASP A 13 21.32 -12.42 -11.61
CA ASP A 13 20.65 -11.99 -10.36
C ASP A 13 19.65 -12.99 -9.74
N TRP A 14 19.29 -14.02 -10.50
CA TRP A 14 18.51 -15.18 -10.08
C TRP A 14 19.28 -16.15 -9.16
N ASP A 15 20.61 -16.15 -9.14
CA ASP A 15 21.48 -17.07 -8.38
C ASP A 15 21.76 -16.61 -6.93
N THR A 16 20.71 -16.13 -6.27
CA THR A 16 20.73 -15.65 -4.87
C THR A 16 21.49 -16.56 -3.91
N SER A 17 21.45 -17.87 -4.13
CA SER A 17 22.14 -18.88 -3.30
C SER A 17 23.64 -18.69 -3.25
N ASP A 18 24.25 -18.10 -4.26
CA ASP A 18 25.71 -18.02 -4.39
C ASP A 18 26.26 -16.73 -3.76
N LYS A 19 25.36 -15.83 -3.36
CA LYS A 19 25.65 -14.51 -2.80
C LYS A 19 25.50 -14.48 -1.28
N LEU A 20 26.42 -13.78 -0.62
CA LEU A 20 26.36 -13.47 0.81
C LEU A 20 26.22 -11.96 1.00
N PHE A 21 25.33 -11.56 1.90
CA PHE A 21 24.99 -10.17 2.13
C PHE A 21 25.53 -9.71 3.49
N TYR A 22 26.20 -8.57 3.51
CA TYR A 22 26.79 -7.98 4.71
C TYR A 22 26.45 -6.50 4.79
N TRP A 23 26.51 -5.96 6.00
CA TRP A 23 26.58 -4.52 6.17
C TRP A 23 27.93 -4.00 5.69
N ASP A 24 27.92 -2.95 4.88
CA ASP A 24 29.16 -2.25 4.47
C ASP A 24 29.75 -1.45 5.65
N GLU A 25 28.90 -1.06 6.59
CA GLU A 25 29.26 -0.33 7.80
C GLU A 25 28.74 -1.05 9.07
N VAL A 26 28.72 -0.34 10.19
CA VAL A 26 28.08 -0.81 11.41
C VAL A 26 26.58 -1.06 11.15
N GLU A 27 26.09 -2.23 11.59
CA GLU A 27 24.68 -2.59 11.50
C GLU A 27 23.79 -1.48 12.08
N ASN A 28 22.74 -1.13 11.34
CA ASN A 28 21.79 -0.14 11.83
C ASN A 28 20.92 -0.74 12.96
N PRO A 29 20.79 -0.08 14.13
CA PRO A 29 20.05 -0.63 15.27
C PRO A 29 18.54 -0.79 15.03
N ARG A 30 18.00 -0.24 13.94
CA ARG A 30 16.57 -0.31 13.57
C ARG A 30 16.28 -1.33 12.48
N PHE A 31 17.29 -1.91 11.86
CA PHE A 31 17.14 -2.88 10.79
C PHE A 31 17.97 -4.13 11.08
N LYS A 32 17.64 -5.21 10.39
CA LYS A 32 18.39 -6.46 10.43
C LYS A 32 18.52 -6.94 9.00
N LEU A 33 19.70 -7.41 8.63
CA LEU A 33 19.96 -8.07 7.36
C LEU A 33 19.93 -9.58 7.58
N ASP A 34 19.36 -10.29 6.63
CA ASP A 34 19.53 -11.74 6.51
C ASP A 34 20.65 -12.01 5.50
N ASP A 35 21.80 -12.46 5.99
CA ASP A 35 23.03 -12.65 5.20
C ASP A 35 22.87 -13.72 4.09
N SER A 36 21.89 -14.60 4.31
CA SER A 36 21.25 -15.58 3.41
C SER A 36 20.69 -15.05 2.10
N SER A 37 19.59 -14.36 2.32
CA SER A 37 18.59 -14.00 1.32
C SER A 37 18.75 -12.55 0.89
N GLY A 38 19.52 -11.75 1.62
CA GLY A 38 19.57 -10.30 1.46
C GLY A 38 18.28 -9.61 1.90
N MET A 39 17.38 -10.30 2.61
CA MET A 39 16.14 -9.71 3.12
C MET A 39 16.45 -8.75 4.25
N VAL A 40 15.99 -7.50 4.11
CA VAL A 40 16.08 -6.49 5.16
C VAL A 40 14.79 -6.52 5.97
N THR A 41 14.93 -6.56 7.29
CA THR A 41 13.82 -6.55 8.24
C THR A 41 13.89 -5.31 9.14
N MET A 42 12.83 -4.53 9.18
CA MET A 42 12.65 -3.44 10.14
C MET A 42 12.34 -4.01 11.53
N ARG A 43 13.13 -3.57 12.53
CA ARG A 43 12.95 -3.89 13.95
C ARG A 43 11.85 -3.02 14.56
N ARG A 44 11.25 -3.48 15.67
CA ARG A 44 10.26 -2.69 16.41
C ARG A 44 10.91 -1.39 16.92
N GLY A 45 10.14 -0.30 16.91
CA GLY A 45 10.58 1.01 17.39
C GLY A 45 11.43 1.81 16.40
N ALA A 46 11.51 1.42 15.12
CA ALA A 46 11.98 2.30 14.06
C ALA A 46 11.07 3.54 13.99
N ARG A 47 11.65 4.73 14.13
CA ARG A 47 10.91 6.00 14.09
C ARG A 47 10.63 6.41 12.65
N GLU A 48 9.65 7.28 12.47
CA GLU A 48 9.46 7.95 11.18
C GLU A 48 10.74 8.65 10.73
N GLY A 49 11.00 8.62 9.42
CA GLY A 49 12.18 9.25 8.85
C GLY A 49 12.75 8.50 7.66
N ARG A 50 13.89 9.01 7.18
CA ARG A 50 14.63 8.42 6.06
C ARG A 50 15.92 7.81 6.60
N TYR A 51 16.14 6.55 6.26
CA TYR A 51 17.33 5.79 6.63
C TYR A 51 18.08 5.41 5.36
N LYS A 52 19.40 5.60 5.37
CA LYS A 52 20.29 5.12 4.31
C LYS A 52 21.04 3.93 4.84
N LEU A 53 20.87 2.78 4.20
CA LEU A 53 21.51 1.52 4.54
C LEU A 53 22.49 1.17 3.42
N ARG A 54 23.68 0.70 3.80
CA ARG A 54 24.74 0.32 2.87
C ARG A 54 25.13 -1.13 3.09
N PHE A 55 25.23 -1.86 2.00
CA PHE A 55 25.47 -3.29 2.01
C PHE A 55 26.64 -3.64 1.11
N LYS A 56 27.40 -4.62 1.55
CA LYS A 56 28.46 -5.29 0.80
C LYS A 56 27.96 -6.68 0.44
N ILE A 57 28.06 -7.07 -0.83
CA ILE A 57 27.64 -8.37 -1.33
C ILE A 57 28.87 -9.09 -1.83
N TYR A 58 29.05 -10.34 -1.40
CA TYR A 58 30.12 -11.20 -1.83
C TYR A 58 29.55 -12.36 -2.67
N ASP A 59 29.97 -12.43 -3.93
CA ASP A 59 29.70 -13.55 -4.81
C ASP A 59 30.74 -14.65 -4.57
N ARG A 60 30.30 -15.79 -4.06
CA ARG A 60 31.18 -16.91 -3.73
C ARG A 60 31.72 -17.64 -4.95
N LYS A 61 30.98 -17.63 -6.05
CA LYS A 61 31.29 -18.36 -7.28
C LYS A 61 32.32 -17.62 -8.11
N HIS A 62 32.18 -16.30 -8.19
CA HIS A 62 33.09 -15.44 -8.95
C HIS A 62 34.15 -14.75 -8.08
N ALA A 63 34.09 -14.90 -6.75
CA ALA A 63 34.97 -14.25 -5.78
C ALA A 63 35.03 -12.72 -5.98
N GLN A 64 33.86 -12.12 -6.20
CA GLN A 64 33.69 -10.69 -6.46
C GLN A 64 32.91 -9.99 -5.36
N GLU A 65 33.24 -8.72 -5.15
CA GLU A 65 32.55 -7.85 -4.21
C GLU A 65 31.75 -6.79 -4.94
N SER A 66 30.53 -6.56 -4.49
CA SER A 66 29.63 -5.53 -5.00
C SER A 66 29.03 -4.74 -3.84
N TYR A 67 28.61 -3.50 -4.11
CA TYR A 67 28.05 -2.60 -3.11
C TYR A 67 26.64 -2.17 -3.51
N ALA A 68 25.74 -2.11 -2.52
CA ALA A 68 24.37 -1.69 -2.73
C ALA A 68 23.91 -0.69 -1.66
N ASN A 69 23.13 0.30 -2.10
CA ASN A 69 22.53 1.30 -1.25
C ASN A 69 21.02 1.12 -1.21
N MET A 70 20.42 1.12 -0.02
CA MET A 70 18.98 1.08 0.17
C MET A 70 18.53 2.31 0.96
N SER A 71 17.60 3.08 0.38
CA SER A 71 16.95 4.20 1.06
C SER A 71 15.58 3.79 1.57
N VAL A 72 15.42 3.72 2.89
CA VAL A 72 14.16 3.33 3.54
C VAL A 72 13.46 4.57 4.07
N THR A 73 12.22 4.79 3.67
CA THR A 73 11.37 5.84 4.24
C THR A 73 10.31 5.20 5.12
N VAL A 74 10.34 5.50 6.42
CA VAL A 74 9.36 5.03 7.40
C VAL A 74 8.35 6.14 7.64
N LYS A 75 7.06 5.82 7.48
CA LYS A 75 5.94 6.73 7.74
C LYS A 75 4.89 6.02 8.60
N HIS A 76 4.35 6.74 9.57
CA HIS A 76 3.26 6.30 10.41
C HIS A 76 1.92 6.61 9.72
N ILE A 77 1.08 5.60 9.59
CA ILE A 77 -0.27 5.73 9.05
C ILE A 77 -1.25 5.67 10.23
N SER A 78 -1.97 6.77 10.49
CA SER A 78 -2.96 6.83 11.56
C SER A 78 -4.21 6.03 11.21
N TYR A 79 -4.96 5.62 12.23
CA TYR A 79 -6.26 4.96 12.02
C TYR A 79 -7.24 5.87 11.25
N GLU A 80 -7.21 7.18 11.53
CA GLU A 80 -8.01 8.17 10.79
C GLU A 80 -7.69 8.19 9.29
N ALA A 81 -6.42 8.05 8.90
CA ALA A 81 -6.01 7.97 7.50
C ALA A 81 -6.60 6.73 6.80
N ILE A 82 -6.71 5.62 7.52
CA ILE A 82 -7.27 4.36 7.01
C ILE A 82 -8.79 4.50 6.85
N VAL A 83 -9.50 4.99 7.87
CA VAL A 83 -10.96 5.15 7.83
C VAL A 83 -11.39 6.14 6.76
N ASN A 84 -10.65 7.24 6.61
CA ASN A 84 -10.95 8.28 5.63
C ASN A 84 -10.27 8.03 4.26
N SER A 85 -9.81 6.81 3.99
CA SER A 85 -9.09 6.51 2.75
C SER A 85 -10.01 6.40 1.52
N GLY A 86 -9.50 6.84 0.38
CA GLY A 86 -10.04 6.49 -0.93
C GLY A 86 -9.51 5.14 -1.39
N SER A 87 -10.22 4.49 -2.31
CA SER A 87 -9.80 3.20 -2.85
C SER A 87 -10.13 3.04 -4.33
N ILE A 88 -9.24 2.37 -5.07
CA ILE A 88 -9.42 2.04 -6.48
C ILE A 88 -8.99 0.61 -6.78
N ARG A 89 -9.72 -0.03 -7.70
CA ARG A 89 -9.36 -1.33 -8.29
C ARG A 89 -8.80 -1.12 -9.68
N LEU A 90 -7.62 -1.65 -9.93
CA LEU A 90 -6.92 -1.58 -11.20
C LEU A 90 -7.04 -2.92 -11.93
N VAL A 91 -7.26 -2.88 -13.25
CA VAL A 91 -7.21 -4.06 -14.13
C VAL A 91 -6.01 -3.98 -15.06
N GLY A 92 -5.41 -5.13 -15.38
CA GLY A 92 -4.24 -5.18 -16.27
C GLY A 92 -2.96 -4.67 -15.59
N MET A 93 -2.93 -4.58 -14.26
CA MET A 93 -1.84 -4.01 -13.48
C MET A 93 -1.53 -4.90 -12.27
N THR A 94 -0.28 -5.33 -12.13
CA THR A 94 0.22 -5.97 -10.91
C THR A 94 0.61 -4.93 -9.86
N ASP A 95 0.68 -5.33 -8.60
CA ASP A 95 1.18 -4.50 -7.52
C ASP A 95 2.66 -4.11 -7.75
N GLU A 96 3.47 -5.05 -8.24
CA GLU A 96 4.86 -4.79 -8.62
C GLU A 96 4.99 -3.75 -9.73
N ASP A 97 4.21 -3.88 -10.81
CA ASP A 97 4.24 -2.93 -11.94
C ASP A 97 3.84 -1.53 -11.50
N PHE A 98 2.88 -1.43 -10.55
CA PHE A 98 2.41 -0.15 -10.05
C PHE A 98 3.50 0.62 -9.28
N ILE A 99 4.37 -0.08 -8.54
CA ILE A 99 5.43 0.54 -7.76
C ILE A 99 6.78 0.61 -8.50
N ARG A 100 6.94 -0.12 -9.62
CA ARG A 100 8.22 -0.25 -10.34
C ARG A 100 8.78 1.10 -10.81
N ILE A 101 10.09 1.26 -10.62
CA ILE A 101 10.85 2.47 -11.01
C ILE A 101 11.92 2.20 -12.07
N TRP A 102 12.10 0.94 -12.49
CA TRP A 102 13.23 0.55 -13.32
C TRP A 102 12.78 -0.34 -14.47
N ASN A 103 13.31 -0.08 -15.66
CA ASN A 103 13.05 -0.86 -16.84
C ASN A 103 14.29 -1.72 -17.14
N TYR A 104 14.14 -3.03 -17.00
CA TYR A 104 15.23 -3.99 -17.20
C TYR A 104 15.78 -4.01 -18.64
N ARG A 105 14.97 -3.66 -19.65
CA ARG A 105 15.39 -3.65 -21.07
C ARG A 105 16.19 -2.40 -21.43
N THR A 106 15.73 -1.24 -20.96
CA THR A 106 16.38 0.05 -21.29
C THR A 106 17.38 0.49 -20.22
N GLN A 107 17.46 -0.23 -19.11
CA GLN A 107 18.29 0.08 -17.94
C GLN A 107 17.99 1.46 -17.31
N ASN A 108 16.88 2.10 -17.67
CA ASN A 108 16.52 3.44 -17.22
C ASN A 108 15.65 3.43 -15.96
N ILE A 109 15.89 4.41 -15.09
CA ILE A 109 15.05 4.71 -13.95
C ILE A 109 13.97 5.71 -14.39
N PHE A 110 12.73 5.44 -14.01
CA PHE A 110 11.57 6.28 -14.31
C PHE A 110 10.68 6.42 -13.09
N LYS A 111 9.79 7.42 -13.14
CA LYS A 111 8.81 7.68 -12.08
C LYS A 111 7.72 6.62 -12.09
N SER A 112 7.51 5.95 -10.96
CA SER A 112 6.53 4.85 -10.87
C SER A 112 5.09 5.31 -11.09
N LYS A 113 4.20 4.36 -11.37
CA LYS A 113 2.76 4.64 -11.47
C LYS A 113 2.21 5.14 -10.15
N LEU A 114 2.67 4.58 -9.03
CA LEU A 114 2.37 5.09 -7.68
C LEU A 114 2.75 6.56 -7.53
N GLU A 115 3.96 6.96 -7.91
CA GLU A 115 4.39 8.37 -7.78
C GLU A 115 3.64 9.31 -8.72
N ARG A 116 3.34 8.87 -9.95
CA ARG A 116 2.50 9.64 -10.88
C ARG A 116 1.08 9.80 -10.35
N PHE A 117 0.51 8.73 -9.78
CA PHE A 117 -0.81 8.75 -9.15
C PHE A 117 -0.85 9.70 -7.96
N ARG A 118 0.14 9.62 -7.07
CA ARG A 118 0.27 10.52 -5.92
C ARG A 118 0.35 11.97 -6.35
N ASP A 119 1.15 12.27 -7.37
CA ASP A 119 1.33 13.64 -7.86
C ASP A 119 0.05 14.16 -8.55
N LYS A 120 -0.67 13.31 -9.30
CA LYS A 120 -1.93 13.71 -9.91
C LYS A 120 -3.03 13.96 -8.86
N LEU A 121 -3.11 13.14 -7.81
CA LEU A 121 -4.02 13.39 -6.70
C LEU A 121 -3.70 14.70 -5.96
N ALA A 122 -2.41 14.98 -5.75
CA ALA A 122 -1.98 16.21 -5.10
C ALA A 122 -2.37 17.46 -5.91
N GLU A 123 -2.22 17.38 -7.24
CA GLU A 123 -2.66 18.41 -8.18
C GLU A 123 -4.18 18.64 -8.11
N LEU A 124 -4.99 17.57 -8.25
CA LEU A 124 -6.45 17.66 -8.24
C LEU A 124 -7.02 18.17 -6.91
N LEU A 125 -6.37 17.83 -5.79
CA LEU A 125 -6.76 18.28 -4.45
C LEU A 125 -6.12 19.62 -4.05
N ASN A 126 -5.26 20.18 -4.89
CA ASN A 126 -4.47 21.40 -4.61
C ASN A 126 -3.73 21.34 -3.26
N ILE A 127 -2.97 20.26 -3.03
CA ILE A 127 -2.16 20.03 -1.84
C ILE A 127 -0.72 19.63 -2.19
N ASP A 128 0.18 19.66 -1.20
CA ASP A 128 1.52 19.14 -1.38
C ASP A 128 1.51 17.60 -1.50
N LYS A 129 2.23 17.05 -2.48
CA LYS A 129 2.38 15.60 -2.69
C LYS A 129 2.85 14.82 -1.46
N LYS A 130 3.56 15.45 -0.51
CA LYS A 130 3.97 14.83 0.76
C LYS A 130 2.78 14.50 1.67
N ASN A 131 1.64 15.12 1.43
CA ASN A 131 0.41 14.94 2.17
C ASN A 131 -0.55 13.93 1.52
N VAL A 132 -0.12 13.26 0.44
CA VAL A 132 -0.83 12.13 -0.16
C VAL A 132 -0.06 10.86 0.15
N ASP A 133 -0.74 9.88 0.74
CA ASP A 133 -0.17 8.59 1.12
C ASP A 133 -0.87 7.46 0.42
N VAL A 134 -0.14 6.73 -0.41
CA VAL A 134 -0.57 5.42 -0.93
C VAL A 134 -0.02 4.37 0.03
N PHE A 135 -0.88 3.87 0.92
CA PHE A 135 -0.45 3.04 2.04
C PHE A 135 -0.81 1.57 1.88
N SER A 136 -1.57 1.19 0.85
CA SER A 136 -1.89 -0.20 0.52
C SER A 136 -1.91 -0.36 -0.99
N VAL A 137 -1.13 -1.31 -1.49
CA VAL A 137 -1.16 -1.81 -2.87
C VAL A 137 -1.16 -3.33 -2.75
N GLN A 138 -2.24 -3.99 -3.15
CA GLN A 138 -2.42 -5.42 -2.94
C GLN A 138 -2.95 -6.09 -4.20
N MET A 139 -2.20 -7.04 -4.75
CA MET A 139 -2.69 -7.87 -5.85
C MET A 139 -3.79 -8.83 -5.35
N LYS A 140 -4.97 -8.72 -5.93
CA LYS A 140 -6.14 -9.56 -5.65
C LYS A 140 -6.17 -10.81 -6.52
N GLN A 141 -5.76 -10.67 -7.78
CA GLN A 141 -5.80 -11.72 -8.78
C GLN A 141 -4.60 -11.58 -9.70
N LYS A 142 -4.00 -12.71 -10.12
CA LYS A 142 -2.82 -12.73 -11.01
C LYS A 142 -3.18 -12.73 -12.50
N SER A 143 -4.29 -13.38 -12.89
CA SER A 143 -4.66 -13.54 -14.30
C SER A 143 -6.18 -13.45 -14.50
N PRO A 144 -6.70 -12.40 -15.19
CA PRO A 144 -6.00 -11.14 -15.46
C PRO A 144 -5.54 -10.46 -14.15
N PRO A 145 -4.47 -9.65 -14.21
CA PRO A 145 -3.96 -9.00 -13.00
C PRO A 145 -4.93 -7.93 -12.52
N ILE A 146 -5.31 -8.03 -11.24
CA ILE A 146 -6.17 -7.07 -10.53
C ILE A 146 -5.46 -6.64 -9.27
N THR A 147 -5.34 -5.33 -9.08
CA THR A 147 -4.66 -4.73 -7.92
C THR A 147 -5.53 -3.69 -7.25
N ASP A 148 -5.69 -3.82 -5.94
CA ASP A 148 -6.40 -2.85 -5.11
C ASP A 148 -5.41 -1.86 -4.51
N VAL A 149 -5.72 -0.57 -4.64
CA VAL A 149 -4.92 0.52 -4.10
C VAL A 149 -5.78 1.33 -3.13
N ARG A 150 -5.25 1.59 -1.93
CA ARG A 150 -5.82 2.56 -0.99
C ARG A 150 -4.87 3.69 -0.69
N PHE A 151 -5.45 4.87 -0.58
CA PHE A 151 -4.72 6.10 -0.39
C PHE A 151 -5.48 7.04 0.55
N SER A 152 -4.73 7.88 1.24
CA SER A 152 -5.27 8.98 2.02
C SER A 152 -4.63 10.27 1.56
N ALA A 153 -5.33 11.38 1.76
CA ALA A 153 -4.76 12.70 1.59
C ALA A 153 -5.19 13.57 2.75
N ARG A 154 -4.37 14.56 3.07
CA ARG A 154 -4.71 15.56 4.09
C ARG A 154 -4.25 16.94 3.67
N ASN A 155 -4.94 17.94 4.20
CA ASN A 155 -4.41 19.28 4.31
C ASN A 155 -4.15 19.56 5.80
N ALA A 156 -4.96 20.42 6.43
CA ALA A 156 -5.01 20.53 7.89
C ALA A 156 -5.62 19.27 8.55
N PHE A 157 -6.63 18.68 7.91
CA PHE A 157 -7.31 17.45 8.32
C PHE A 157 -7.34 16.44 7.18
N PHE A 158 -7.62 15.17 7.47
CA PHE A 158 -7.81 14.15 6.44
C PHE A 158 -9.08 14.44 5.63
N PHE A 159 -8.98 14.35 4.30
CA PHE A 159 -10.14 14.37 3.43
C PHE A 159 -10.99 13.14 3.70
N LYS A 160 -12.32 13.28 3.66
CA LYS A 160 -13.22 12.12 3.84
C LYS A 160 -13.11 11.18 2.65
N ALA A 161 -13.34 9.88 2.88
CA ALA A 161 -13.33 8.87 1.82
C ALA A 161 -14.24 9.25 0.64
N VAL A 162 -15.43 9.78 0.92
CA VAL A 162 -16.40 10.25 -0.10
C VAL A 162 -15.80 11.34 -1.00
N GLN A 163 -15.01 12.26 -0.43
CA GLN A 163 -14.38 13.33 -1.22
C GLN A 163 -13.27 12.76 -2.11
N LEU A 164 -12.42 11.90 -1.56
CA LEU A 164 -11.32 11.27 -2.31
C LEU A 164 -11.83 10.42 -3.47
N ASN A 165 -12.82 9.56 -3.19
CA ASN A 165 -13.47 8.73 -4.20
C ASN A 165 -14.21 9.59 -5.24
N GLY A 166 -14.90 10.66 -4.81
CA GLY A 166 -15.58 11.58 -5.70
C GLY A 166 -14.63 12.30 -6.67
N VAL A 167 -13.48 12.77 -6.19
CA VAL A 167 -12.45 13.41 -7.04
C VAL A 167 -11.88 12.42 -8.04
N VAL A 168 -11.55 11.20 -7.61
CA VAL A 168 -11.03 10.17 -8.53
C VAL A 168 -12.07 9.80 -9.59
N LEU A 169 -13.34 9.68 -9.21
CA LEU A 169 -14.41 9.34 -10.15
C LEU A 169 -14.65 10.46 -11.16
N LEU A 170 -14.65 11.73 -10.72
CA LEU A 170 -14.85 12.89 -11.60
C LEU A 170 -13.71 13.07 -12.62
N HIS A 171 -12.48 12.77 -12.22
CA HIS A 171 -11.27 12.92 -13.04
C HIS A 171 -10.70 11.58 -13.53
N LYS A 172 -11.54 10.55 -13.63
CA LYS A 172 -11.11 9.17 -13.91
C LYS A 172 -10.25 9.08 -15.17
N ASP A 173 -10.76 9.54 -16.31
CA ASP A 173 -10.09 9.44 -17.60
C ASP A 173 -8.75 10.20 -17.61
N GLU A 174 -8.74 11.38 -16.98
CA GLU A 174 -7.54 12.21 -16.85
C GLU A 174 -6.46 11.53 -15.99
N ILE A 175 -6.86 10.88 -14.89
CA ILE A 175 -5.96 10.09 -14.03
C ILE A 175 -5.45 8.87 -14.80
N GLU A 176 -6.32 8.12 -15.46
CA GLU A 176 -5.96 6.92 -16.23
C GLU A 176 -4.96 7.26 -17.33
N GLN A 177 -5.16 8.33 -18.08
CA GLN A 177 -4.24 8.78 -19.12
C GLN A 177 -2.92 9.28 -18.54
N THR A 178 -2.98 10.15 -17.52
CA THR A 178 -1.78 10.80 -16.93
C THR A 178 -0.91 9.82 -16.18
N VAL A 179 -1.48 8.82 -15.53
CA VAL A 179 -0.73 7.78 -14.81
C VAL A 179 -0.42 6.61 -15.74
N GLY A 180 -1.30 6.30 -16.69
CA GLY A 180 -1.27 5.12 -17.54
C GLY A 180 -1.68 3.88 -16.75
N ILE A 181 -2.86 3.91 -16.15
CA ILE A 181 -3.51 2.83 -15.40
C ILE A 181 -4.94 2.67 -15.90
N ASN A 182 -5.63 1.59 -15.52
CA ASN A 182 -7.01 1.34 -15.91
C ASN A 182 -7.82 1.00 -14.66
N ILE A 183 -8.72 1.90 -14.26
CA ILE A 183 -9.50 1.86 -13.02
C ILE A 183 -10.86 1.24 -13.32
N THR A 184 -11.13 0.06 -12.78
CA THR A 184 -12.43 -0.61 -12.94
C THR A 184 -13.43 -0.23 -11.87
N MET A 185 -12.95 0.12 -10.67
CA MET A 185 -13.81 0.47 -9.55
C MET A 185 -13.16 1.59 -8.74
N VAL A 186 -13.96 2.58 -8.36
CA VAL A 186 -13.63 3.61 -7.36
C VAL A 186 -14.52 3.36 -6.17
N ASN A 187 -13.99 3.51 -4.95
CA ASN A 187 -14.65 3.07 -3.73
C ASN A 187 -14.95 1.57 -3.76
N ILE A 188 -13.91 0.74 -3.59
CA ILE A 188 -14.00 -0.71 -3.70
C ILE A 188 -15.11 -1.25 -2.79
N ASP A 189 -16.09 -1.88 -3.42
CA ASP A 189 -17.23 -2.51 -2.79
C ASP A 189 -17.33 -3.95 -3.29
N GLU A 190 -17.03 -4.91 -2.41
CA GLU A 190 -17.06 -6.33 -2.76
C GLU A 190 -18.50 -6.85 -2.96
N CYS A 191 -19.53 -6.08 -2.57
CA CYS A 191 -20.93 -6.43 -2.86
C CYS A 191 -21.32 -6.20 -4.32
N LEU A 192 -20.56 -5.41 -5.06
CA LEU A 192 -20.78 -5.20 -6.50
C LEU A 192 -20.17 -6.32 -7.36
N ALA A 193 -19.47 -7.29 -6.75
CA ALA A 193 -18.96 -8.45 -7.46
C ALA A 193 -20.12 -9.40 -7.81
N GLU A 194 -20.16 -9.87 -9.07
CA GLU A 194 -21.23 -10.73 -9.60
C GLU A 194 -21.43 -12.04 -8.80
N ASN A 195 -20.42 -12.50 -8.06
CA ASN A 195 -20.46 -13.72 -7.25
C ASN A 195 -20.80 -13.49 -5.76
N ALA A 196 -21.12 -12.26 -5.35
CA ALA A 196 -21.69 -12.01 -4.03
C ALA A 196 -23.16 -12.46 -4.06
N ASP A 197 -23.37 -13.78 -4.07
CA ASP A 197 -24.68 -14.45 -4.16
C ASP A 197 -25.45 -14.30 -2.85
N CYS A 198 -25.79 -13.05 -2.53
CA CYS A 198 -26.56 -12.67 -1.36
C CYS A 198 -28.03 -12.60 -1.77
N ASN A 199 -28.83 -13.58 -1.33
CA ASN A 199 -30.29 -13.50 -1.40
C ASN A 199 -30.82 -12.47 -0.38
N GLY A 200 -30.56 -11.18 -0.60
CA GLY A 200 -30.99 -10.09 0.28
C GLY A 200 -30.02 -8.91 0.33
N SER A 201 -29.64 -8.49 1.53
CA SER A 201 -28.71 -7.37 1.75
C SER A 201 -27.26 -7.84 1.73
N CYS A 202 -26.37 -7.01 1.20
CA CYS A 202 -24.93 -7.19 1.27
C CYS A 202 -24.29 -5.97 1.94
N THR A 203 -23.31 -6.21 2.81
CA THR A 203 -22.42 -5.17 3.34
C THR A 203 -20.98 -5.50 2.98
N SER A 204 -20.26 -4.55 2.37
CA SER A 204 -18.81 -4.68 2.22
C SER A 204 -18.10 -4.22 3.50
N ILE A 205 -17.27 -5.10 4.04
CA ILE A 205 -16.54 -4.89 5.28
C ILE A 205 -15.06 -4.76 4.97
N MET A 206 -14.41 -3.81 5.62
CA MET A 206 -12.98 -3.57 5.54
C MET A 206 -12.31 -3.92 6.87
N GLU A 207 -11.37 -4.86 6.85
CA GLU A 207 -10.61 -5.30 8.01
C GLU A 207 -9.11 -5.03 7.84
N VAL A 208 -8.53 -4.26 8.75
CA VAL A 208 -7.09 -4.03 8.84
C VAL A 208 -6.43 -5.28 9.43
N GLN A 209 -5.51 -5.89 8.68
CA GLN A 209 -4.79 -7.07 9.15
C GLN A 209 -3.59 -6.68 10.03
N THR A 210 -3.20 -7.57 10.93
CA THR A 210 -2.06 -7.36 11.85
C THR A 210 -0.71 -7.43 11.14
N ASN A 211 -0.63 -8.26 10.11
CA ASN A 211 0.56 -8.39 9.28
C ASN A 211 0.53 -7.34 8.16
N PRO A 212 1.65 -6.69 7.85
CA PRO A 212 1.73 -5.78 6.72
C PRO A 212 1.88 -6.54 5.40
N SER A 213 1.58 -5.86 4.29
CA SER A 213 1.79 -6.38 2.93
C SER A 213 3.12 -5.85 2.38
N LEU A 214 3.97 -6.74 1.85
CA LEU A 214 5.22 -6.39 1.18
C LEU A 214 5.06 -6.63 -0.32
N VAL A 215 5.26 -5.59 -1.11
CA VAL A 215 5.38 -5.67 -2.58
C VAL A 215 6.83 -5.40 -2.93
N ASN A 216 7.47 -6.30 -3.68
CA ASN A 216 8.87 -6.19 -4.06
C ASN A 216 9.00 -6.15 -5.58
N ALA A 217 9.50 -5.05 -6.12
CA ALA A 217 9.68 -4.82 -7.56
C ALA A 217 11.15 -4.49 -7.87
N ASN A 218 12.06 -5.34 -7.39
CA ASN A 218 13.52 -5.25 -7.56
C ASN A 218 14.12 -4.00 -6.92
N LYS A 219 14.39 -2.95 -7.72
CA LYS A 219 15.00 -1.69 -7.25
C LYS A 219 14.09 -0.84 -6.35
N THR A 220 12.86 -1.30 -6.08
CA THR A 220 11.89 -0.64 -5.22
C THR A 220 11.02 -1.67 -4.51
N ALA A 221 10.61 -1.34 -3.30
CA ALA A 221 9.70 -2.14 -2.50
C ALA A 221 8.76 -1.22 -1.72
N LEU A 222 7.55 -1.70 -1.46
CA LEU A 222 6.54 -1.01 -0.66
C LEU A 222 6.07 -1.95 0.43
N VAL A 223 6.16 -1.49 1.68
CA VAL A 223 5.46 -2.12 2.80
C VAL A 223 4.25 -1.29 3.14
N GLY A 224 3.07 -1.87 2.96
CA GLY A 224 1.79 -1.24 3.21
C GLY A 224 1.00 -1.89 4.33
N VAL A 225 -0.10 -1.22 4.70
CA VAL A 225 -1.14 -1.79 5.55
C VAL A 225 -1.88 -2.85 4.73
N GLN A 226 -1.90 -4.09 5.20
CA GLN A 226 -2.71 -5.13 4.57
C GLN A 226 -4.16 -4.94 5.00
N ILE A 227 -5.05 -4.86 4.00
CA ILE A 227 -6.47 -4.69 4.24
C ILE A 227 -7.24 -5.74 3.48
N LYS A 228 -8.07 -6.47 4.21
CA LYS A 228 -9.00 -7.45 3.67
C LYS A 228 -10.35 -6.79 3.47
N SER A 229 -10.82 -6.77 2.24
CA SER A 229 -12.20 -6.38 1.92
C SER A 229 -13.01 -7.67 1.66
N THR A 230 -14.17 -7.79 2.28
CA THR A 230 -15.09 -8.93 2.10
C THR A 230 -16.52 -8.44 1.92
N ALA A 231 -17.34 -9.23 1.22
CA ALA A 231 -18.78 -9.07 1.21
C ALA A 231 -19.38 -9.99 2.29
N GLU A 232 -20.24 -9.45 3.15
CA GLU A 232 -21.08 -10.24 4.05
C GLU A 232 -22.54 -10.10 3.62
N CYS A 233 -23.22 -11.23 3.41
CA CYS A 233 -24.66 -11.28 3.07
C CYS A 233 -25.53 -11.00 4.30
N MET A 234 -25.35 -9.84 4.92
CA MET A 234 -26.16 -9.35 6.01
C MET A 234 -26.36 -7.85 5.90
N CYS A 235 -27.41 -7.38 6.57
CA CYS A 235 -27.66 -5.97 6.76
C CYS A 235 -26.98 -5.52 8.05
N SER A 236 -25.81 -4.86 7.94
CA SER A 236 -25.06 -4.38 9.12
C SER A 236 -25.84 -3.36 9.96
N ALA A 237 -26.88 -2.73 9.40
CA ALA A 237 -27.77 -1.82 10.11
C ALA A 237 -28.86 -2.54 10.97
N ARG A 238 -29.04 -3.86 10.80
CA ARG A 238 -30.04 -4.66 11.53
C ARG A 238 -29.43 -5.72 12.44
N GLU A 239 -28.28 -6.28 12.07
CA GLU A 239 -27.58 -7.32 12.84
C GLU A 239 -26.31 -6.78 13.48
N TYR A 240 -26.46 -6.08 14.60
CA TYR A 240 -25.34 -5.56 15.37
C TYR A 240 -24.62 -6.69 16.12
N LYS A 241 -23.57 -7.27 15.52
CA LYS A 241 -22.68 -8.23 16.22
C LYS A 241 -21.97 -7.62 17.44
N GLN A 242 -21.92 -6.28 17.53
CA GLN A 242 -21.37 -5.52 18.66
C GLN A 242 -22.32 -4.39 19.02
N GLN A 243 -22.57 -4.17 20.33
CA GLN A 243 -23.31 -3.01 20.81
C GLN A 243 -22.67 -1.72 20.28
N GLN A 244 -23.39 -1.01 19.42
CA GLN A 244 -22.99 0.33 19.01
C GLN A 244 -23.29 1.29 20.14
N THR A 245 -22.30 2.10 20.50
CA THR A 245 -22.46 3.19 21.45
C THR A 245 -22.32 4.49 20.69
N CYS A 246 -22.86 5.58 21.22
CA CYS A 246 -22.66 6.93 20.69
C CYS A 246 -21.18 7.34 20.60
N LYS A 247 -20.30 6.61 21.28
CA LYS A 247 -18.85 6.78 21.18
C LYS A 247 -18.26 6.08 19.95
N SER A 248 -18.78 4.92 19.56
CA SER A 248 -18.32 4.20 18.36
C SER A 248 -19.02 4.67 17.08
N HIS A 249 -20.28 5.11 17.17
CA HIS A 249 -21.10 5.53 16.04
C HIS A 249 -21.84 6.85 16.36
N PRO A 250 -21.13 7.98 16.48
CA PRO A 250 -21.77 9.27 16.75
C PRO A 250 -22.66 9.70 15.58
N CYS A 251 -23.78 10.33 15.89
CA CYS A 251 -24.65 10.93 14.88
C CYS A 251 -23.90 12.05 14.13
N LEU A 252 -23.96 12.03 12.80
CA LEU A 252 -23.37 13.05 11.94
C LEU A 252 -24.33 14.25 11.78
N ASN A 253 -23.84 15.36 11.23
CA ASN A 253 -24.62 16.57 10.90
C ASN A 253 -25.37 17.22 12.08
N GLY A 254 -24.77 17.21 13.27
CA GLY A 254 -25.36 17.84 14.46
C GLY A 254 -26.45 17.00 15.14
N GLY A 255 -26.60 15.73 14.76
CA GLY A 255 -27.49 14.81 15.47
C GLY A 255 -27.01 14.58 16.91
N ARG A 256 -27.97 14.45 17.84
CA ARG A 256 -27.69 14.14 19.25
C ARG A 256 -27.85 12.64 19.45
N CYS A 257 -26.79 11.99 19.92
CA CYS A 257 -26.79 10.57 20.25
C CYS A 257 -26.89 10.40 21.78
N SER A 258 -27.69 9.44 22.24
CA SER A 258 -27.78 9.01 23.64
C SER A 258 -27.86 7.49 23.75
N ASP A 259 -26.97 6.88 24.53
CA ASP A 259 -26.97 5.43 24.75
C ASP A 259 -28.17 5.02 25.62
N SER A 260 -28.91 3.98 25.21
CA SER A 260 -29.99 3.40 25.99
C SER A 260 -29.59 2.04 26.59
N LYS A 261 -30.29 1.55 27.62
CA LYS A 261 -30.03 0.20 28.19
C LYS A 261 -30.23 -0.93 27.17
N SER A 262 -30.92 -0.64 26.07
CA SER A 262 -31.23 -1.55 24.96
C SER A 262 -30.28 -1.38 23.76
N GLY A 263 -29.26 -0.52 23.86
CA GLY A 263 -28.55 0.05 22.70
C GLY A 263 -29.07 1.44 22.45
#